data_AF-A0A8B8MCX8-F1
#
_entry.id   AF-A0A8B8MCX8-F1
#
_cell.length_a   1.000
_cell.length_b   1.000
_cell.length_c   1.000
_cell.angle_alpha   90.00
_cell.angle_beta   90.00
_cell.angle_gamma   90.00
#
_symmetry.space_group_name_H-M   'P 1'
#
loop_
_entity.id
_entity.type
_entity.pdbx_description
1 polymer ?
#
loop_
_entity_poly.entity_id
_entity_poly.type
_entity_poly.pdbx_seq_one_letter_code
_entity_poly.pdbx_strand_id
1 'polypeptide(L)'
;MATLHSLALSSPLSNSLHKPHSYSVPSSIIHRSANSSFNGQNLHQQCLRLPVLKHKTPMHMPIVMMVKPTIQFIQGTDEQTVPDVRLTKSRDGTNGMAIFTFDQPSVFDSSGEIGDITGFYMIDEEGVLQSVDVSAKFVNGKPSRIEAKYVMRSPREWDRFMRFMERYSNANGLQFIKK
;
A
#
# COMPACT_ATOMS: atom_id res chain seq x y z
N MET A 1 29.64 32.87 -41.09
CA MET A 1 30.96 32.94 -40.41
C MET A 1 30.79 32.45 -38.99
N ALA A 2 31.79 31.77 -38.43
CA ALA A 2 31.72 31.09 -37.14
C ALA A 2 32.69 31.70 -36.13
N THR A 3 32.40 31.56 -34.83
CA THR A 3 33.41 31.44 -33.77
C THR A 3 32.81 30.72 -32.56
N LEU A 4 33.37 29.55 -32.24
CA LEU A 4 33.23 28.90 -30.93
C LEU A 4 34.27 29.52 -29.98
N HIS A 5 33.94 29.65 -28.69
CA HIS A 5 34.95 29.85 -27.65
C HIS A 5 34.66 28.98 -26.43
N SER A 6 35.53 27.98 -26.22
CA SER A 6 35.69 27.28 -24.94
C SER A 6 36.80 27.95 -24.14
N LEU A 7 36.66 27.96 -22.81
CA LEU A 7 37.79 28.07 -21.88
C LEU A 7 37.60 27.07 -20.75
N ALA A 8 38.73 26.54 -20.26
CA ALA A 8 38.82 25.52 -19.21
C ALA A 8 39.72 26.03 -18.06
N LEU A 9 40.16 25.11 -17.17
CA LEU A 9 41.02 25.33 -15.98
C LEU A 9 40.27 25.88 -14.76
N SER A 10 40.61 25.55 -13.50
CA SER A 10 41.34 24.42 -12.89
C SER A 10 41.11 24.45 -11.36
N SER A 11 41.51 23.40 -10.62
CA SER A 11 41.31 23.26 -9.16
C SER A 11 42.21 24.17 -8.29
N PRO A 12 42.03 24.14 -6.95
CA PRO A 12 43.07 23.49 -6.16
C PRO A 12 42.59 22.58 -5.01
N LEU A 13 43.53 21.78 -4.51
CA LEU A 13 43.46 20.86 -3.37
C LEU A 13 44.11 21.51 -2.12
N SER A 14 43.69 21.20 -0.88
CA SER A 14 44.61 21.20 0.29
C SER A 14 44.06 20.47 1.53
N ASN A 15 44.96 20.02 2.40
CA ASN A 15 44.77 19.11 3.54
C ASN A 15 44.81 19.80 4.92
N SER A 16 44.26 19.13 5.95
CA SER A 16 44.87 18.89 7.28
C SER A 16 43.99 17.91 8.07
N LEU A 17 44.30 16.61 8.22
CA LEU A 17 45.31 16.00 9.10
C LEU A 17 45.35 16.56 10.54
N HIS A 18 44.86 15.78 11.52
CA HIS A 18 45.52 15.59 12.83
C HIS A 18 45.02 14.30 13.53
N LYS A 19 46.00 13.54 14.04
CA LYS A 19 45.93 12.46 15.05
C LYS A 19 46.82 12.95 16.25
N PRO A 20 46.90 12.32 17.46
CA PRO A 20 47.18 10.88 17.61
C PRO A 20 46.88 10.16 18.98
N HIS A 21 47.36 8.90 19.09
CA HIS A 21 47.87 8.16 20.29
C HIS A 21 46.97 7.89 21.53
N SER A 22 46.52 6.63 21.74
CA SER A 22 47.09 5.53 22.59
C SER A 22 46.78 5.70 24.11
N TYR A 23 46.58 4.68 24.97
CA TYR A 23 47.33 3.42 25.18
C TYR A 23 46.41 2.19 25.37
N SER A 24 46.79 1.20 26.20
CA SER A 24 46.28 -0.19 26.14
C SER A 24 46.57 -1.04 27.39
N VAL A 25 46.11 -2.32 27.38
CA VAL A 25 46.45 -3.49 28.23
C VAL A 25 45.89 -3.56 29.69
N PRO A 26 45.88 -4.74 30.40
CA PRO A 26 44.64 -5.25 31.04
C PRO A 26 44.82 -5.67 32.53
N SER A 27 43.81 -6.33 33.13
CA SER A 27 43.83 -7.27 34.30
C SER A 27 42.39 -7.42 34.87
N SER A 28 41.99 -8.44 35.63
CA SER A 28 42.49 -9.82 35.88
C SER A 28 41.37 -10.65 36.56
N ILE A 29 41.56 -11.97 36.63
CA ILE A 29 40.63 -12.98 37.19
C ILE A 29 40.42 -12.82 38.71
N ILE A 30 39.22 -13.17 39.22
CA ILE A 30 39.05 -13.77 40.55
C ILE A 30 38.22 -15.08 40.44
N HIS A 31 38.78 -16.17 40.96
CA HIS A 31 38.12 -17.47 41.10
C HIS A 31 37.16 -17.49 42.29
N ARG A 32 36.09 -18.30 42.20
CA ARG A 32 35.68 -19.11 43.35
C ARG A 32 35.18 -20.49 42.92
N SER A 33 36.09 -21.47 42.96
CA SER A 33 35.74 -22.89 42.89
C SER A 33 35.12 -23.35 44.20
N ALA A 34 34.05 -24.13 44.12
CA ALA A 34 33.59 -24.97 45.23
C ALA A 34 33.43 -26.39 44.70
N ASN A 35 34.28 -27.31 45.17
CA ASN A 35 34.22 -28.72 44.82
C ASN A 35 33.06 -29.39 45.56
N SER A 36 32.30 -30.24 44.89
CA SER A 36 31.48 -31.26 45.53
C SER A 36 31.40 -32.48 44.60
N SER A 37 31.53 -33.67 45.18
CA SER A 37 31.65 -34.94 44.46
C SER A 37 30.85 -36.01 45.19
N PHE A 38 30.04 -36.77 44.43
CA PHE A 38 29.29 -37.96 44.88
C PHE A 38 28.14 -37.62 45.87
N ASN A 39 27.01 -38.34 45.94
CA ASN A 39 26.54 -39.54 45.24
C ASN A 39 25.05 -39.37 44.87
N GLY A 40 24.49 -40.20 43.98
CA GLY A 40 23.18 -39.94 43.36
C GLY A 40 21.95 -40.32 44.19
N GLN A 41 20.81 -39.75 43.79
CA GLN A 41 19.49 -40.39 43.80
C GLN A 41 18.61 -39.73 42.73
N ASN A 42 18.01 -40.51 41.83
CA ASN A 42 17.06 -40.01 40.85
C ASN A 42 15.67 -39.97 41.50
N LEU A 43 15.15 -38.76 41.78
CA LEU A 43 13.76 -38.59 42.17
C LEU A 43 12.93 -38.16 40.96
N HIS A 44 12.33 -39.18 40.33
CA HIS A 44 11.23 -39.06 39.39
C HIS A 44 10.05 -38.32 40.05
N GLN A 45 10.01 -36.99 39.90
CA GLN A 45 8.83 -36.20 40.22
C GLN A 45 8.00 -35.99 38.96
N GLN A 46 6.85 -36.67 38.91
CA GLN A 46 5.87 -36.52 37.84
C GLN A 46 5.36 -35.07 37.83
N CYS A 47 5.73 -34.33 36.79
CA CYS A 47 5.15 -33.01 36.54
C CYS A 47 3.69 -33.17 36.10
N LEU A 48 2.77 -33.08 37.07
CA LEU A 48 1.33 -33.06 36.80
C LEU A 48 0.98 -31.80 36.00
N ARG A 49 0.74 -31.98 34.70
CA ARG A 49 0.29 -30.92 33.80
C ARG A 49 -1.12 -30.47 34.21
N LEU A 50 -1.22 -29.24 34.70
CA LEU A 50 -2.49 -28.52 34.82
C LEU A 50 -2.58 -27.48 33.68
N PRO A 51 -3.67 -27.47 32.88
CA PRO A 51 -3.82 -26.50 31.80
C PRO A 51 -4.21 -25.13 32.36
N VAL A 52 -3.36 -24.12 32.15
CA VAL A 52 -3.70 -22.72 32.44
C VAL A 52 -4.76 -22.26 31.44
N LEU A 53 -5.98 -22.01 31.93
CA LEU A 53 -7.14 -21.73 31.09
C LEU A 53 -7.67 -20.31 31.34
N LYS A 54 -7.47 -19.44 30.33
CA LYS A 54 -8.02 -18.06 30.18
C LYS A 54 -7.46 -17.05 31.20
N HIS A 55 -7.40 -15.74 30.92
CA HIS A 55 -8.13 -14.95 29.92
C HIS A 55 -7.20 -14.22 28.93
N LYS A 56 -7.64 -14.16 27.66
CA LYS A 56 -7.16 -13.10 26.74
C LYS A 56 -7.89 -11.81 27.13
N THR A 57 -7.15 -10.74 27.37
CA THR A 57 -7.74 -9.39 27.45
C THR A 57 -8.42 -9.07 26.11
N PRO A 58 -9.56 -8.36 26.11
CA PRO A 58 -10.07 -7.77 24.89
C PRO A 58 -9.09 -6.68 24.47
N MET A 59 -8.22 -7.00 23.50
CA MET A 59 -7.56 -5.95 22.74
C MET A 59 -8.67 -5.10 22.15
N HIS A 60 -8.72 -3.82 22.55
CA HIS A 60 -9.56 -2.84 21.88
C HIS A 60 -8.92 -2.53 20.52
N MET A 61 -9.01 -3.51 19.62
CA MET A 61 -8.73 -3.32 18.21
C MET A 61 -9.55 -2.10 17.79
N PRO A 62 -8.97 -1.10 17.11
CA PRO A 62 -9.82 -0.16 16.40
C PRO A 62 -10.75 -1.00 15.53
N ILE A 63 -12.05 -0.71 15.60
CA ILE A 63 -13.02 -1.36 14.74
C ILE A 63 -12.69 -0.88 13.33
N VAL A 64 -11.82 -1.63 12.64
CA VAL A 64 -11.69 -1.57 11.20
C VAL A 64 -13.05 -2.03 10.71
N MET A 65 -13.91 -1.06 10.45
CA MET A 65 -15.21 -1.30 9.86
C MET A 65 -14.96 -2.16 8.62
N MET A 66 -15.67 -3.29 8.47
CA MET A 66 -15.62 -4.05 7.22
C MET A 66 -16.34 -3.25 6.14
N VAL A 67 -15.66 -2.21 5.66
CA VAL A 67 -16.06 -1.42 4.49
C VAL A 67 -15.85 -2.34 3.30
N LYS A 68 -16.97 -2.89 2.78
CA LYS A 68 -16.96 -3.57 1.48
C LYS A 68 -16.30 -2.61 0.48
N PRO A 69 -15.34 -3.06 -0.34
CA PRO A 69 -14.74 -2.19 -1.34
C PRO A 69 -15.79 -1.82 -2.38
N THR A 70 -16.06 -0.52 -2.54
CA THR A 70 -17.04 0.02 -3.48
C THR A 70 -16.45 1.12 -4.36
N ILE A 71 -17.16 1.41 -5.45
CA ILE A 71 -16.89 2.53 -6.35
C ILE A 71 -18.11 3.45 -6.29
N GLN A 72 -17.88 4.76 -6.31
CA GLN A 72 -18.94 5.76 -6.30
C GLN A 72 -18.63 6.86 -7.32
N PHE A 73 -19.65 7.32 -8.04
CA PHE A 73 -19.62 8.53 -8.88
C PHE A 73 -20.22 9.75 -8.18
N ILE A 74 -21.06 9.49 -7.18
CA ILE A 74 -21.74 10.45 -6.32
C ILE A 74 -21.54 9.95 -4.89
N GLN A 75 -21.05 10.81 -4.00
CA GLN A 75 -20.69 10.39 -2.65
C GLN A 75 -21.91 9.87 -1.88
N GLY A 76 -21.80 8.66 -1.33
CA GLY A 76 -22.90 7.95 -0.67
C GLY A 76 -23.71 7.02 -1.58
N THR A 77 -23.44 6.98 -2.88
CA THR A 77 -24.12 6.09 -3.84
C THR A 77 -23.14 5.08 -4.44
N ASP A 78 -23.26 3.82 -4.01
CA ASP A 78 -22.46 2.72 -4.53
C ASP A 78 -22.89 2.32 -5.95
N GLU A 79 -21.94 2.38 -6.89
CA GLU A 79 -22.10 1.93 -8.27
C GLU A 79 -22.14 0.40 -8.33
N GLN A 80 -23.22 -0.14 -8.91
CA GLN A 80 -23.43 -1.59 -9.01
C GLN A 80 -22.80 -2.20 -10.27
N THR A 81 -22.61 -1.41 -11.33
CA THR A 81 -22.02 -1.90 -12.58
C THR A 81 -20.52 -2.12 -12.41
N VAL A 82 -20.09 -3.36 -12.62
CA VAL A 82 -18.67 -3.74 -12.55
C VAL A 82 -17.92 -3.23 -13.80
N PRO A 83 -16.82 -2.47 -13.66
CA PRO A 83 -16.10 -1.91 -14.80
C PRO A 83 -15.15 -2.90 -15.49
N ASP A 84 -14.91 -2.68 -16.78
CA ASP A 84 -13.67 -3.11 -17.44
C ASP A 84 -12.52 -2.19 -17.00
N VAL A 85 -11.39 -2.76 -16.60
CA VAL A 85 -10.27 -2.03 -15.98
C VAL A 85 -8.99 -2.26 -16.77
N ARG A 86 -8.56 -1.23 -17.50
CA ARG A 86 -7.32 -1.24 -18.28
C ARG A 86 -6.22 -0.49 -17.56
N LEU A 87 -5.20 -1.22 -17.12
CA LEU A 87 -4.00 -0.66 -16.51
C LEU A 87 -2.94 -0.35 -17.56
N THR A 88 -2.36 0.85 -17.52
CA THR A 88 -1.28 1.30 -18.39
C THR A 88 -0.11 1.80 -17.53
N LYS A 89 1.12 1.48 -17.92
CA LYS A 89 2.34 1.96 -17.25
C LYS A 89 3.29 2.59 -18.27
N SER A 90 3.93 3.68 -17.88
CA SER A 90 5.01 4.33 -18.62
C SER A 90 6.23 3.40 -18.78
N ARG A 91 7.07 3.64 -19.80
CA ARG A 91 8.23 2.77 -20.12
C ARG A 91 9.32 2.81 -19.05
N ASP A 92 9.53 3.98 -18.48
CA ASP A 92 10.39 4.26 -17.32
C ASP A 92 9.75 3.81 -15.99
N GLY A 93 8.45 3.51 -16.00
CA GLY A 93 7.74 2.89 -14.89
C GLY A 93 7.41 3.83 -13.73
N THR A 94 7.68 5.13 -13.85
CA THR A 94 7.42 6.15 -12.82
C THR A 94 5.92 6.49 -12.72
N ASN A 95 5.25 6.59 -13.87
CA ASN A 95 3.85 6.96 -13.99
C ASN A 95 3.00 5.75 -14.41
N GLY A 96 1.87 5.57 -13.74
CA GLY A 96 0.82 4.60 -14.07
C GLY A 96 -0.51 5.30 -14.31
N MET A 97 -1.40 4.64 -15.03
CA MET A 97 -2.79 5.09 -15.20
C MET A 97 -3.72 3.88 -15.30
N ALA A 98 -4.75 3.86 -14.47
CA ALA A 98 -5.88 2.95 -14.61
C ALA A 98 -7.02 3.67 -15.35
N ILE A 99 -7.58 3.02 -16.37
CA ILE A 99 -8.77 3.47 -17.09
C ILE A 99 -9.89 2.49 -16.75
N PHE A 100 -10.97 3.01 -16.19
CA PHE A 100 -12.19 2.27 -15.87
C PHE A 100 -13.25 2.58 -16.92
N THR A 101 -13.89 1.55 -17.45
CA THR A 101 -14.98 1.67 -18.43
C THR A 101 -16.21 0.97 -17.88
N PHE A 102 -17.28 1.74 -17.69
CA PHE A 102 -18.57 1.25 -17.23
C PHE A 102 -19.56 1.30 -18.39
N ASP A 103 -20.05 0.14 -18.84
CA ASP A 103 -21.15 0.05 -19.80
C ASP A 103 -22.47 0.06 -19.05
N GLN A 104 -23.35 1.01 -19.35
CA GLN A 104 -24.63 1.22 -18.65
C GLN A 104 -24.46 1.27 -17.11
N PRO A 105 -23.71 2.25 -16.57
CA PRO A 105 -23.56 2.44 -15.13
C PRO A 105 -24.89 2.88 -14.48
N SER A 106 -25.17 2.32 -13.31
CA SER A 106 -26.40 2.53 -12.52
C SER A 106 -26.58 3.99 -12.04
N VAL A 107 -25.51 4.79 -12.01
CA VAL A 107 -25.61 6.24 -11.78
C VAL A 107 -26.50 6.95 -12.82
N PHE A 108 -26.64 6.44 -14.05
CA PHE A 108 -27.51 7.06 -15.06
C PHE A 108 -29.00 6.83 -14.81
N ASP A 109 -29.39 5.72 -14.18
CA ASP A 109 -30.78 5.49 -13.77
C ASP A 109 -31.16 6.38 -12.55
N SER A 110 -30.12 6.82 -11.82
CA SER A 110 -30.22 7.59 -10.57
C SER A 110 -30.19 9.12 -10.77
N SER A 111 -29.81 9.61 -11.95
CA SER A 111 -29.43 11.02 -12.16
C SER A 111 -30.60 12.02 -12.05
N GLY A 112 -31.84 11.56 -11.95
CA GLY A 112 -33.00 12.41 -11.70
C GLY A 112 -33.21 12.77 -10.22
N GLU A 113 -32.71 11.96 -9.29
CA GLU A 113 -32.97 12.09 -7.85
C GLU A 113 -31.70 12.29 -7.02
N ILE A 114 -30.56 11.74 -7.47
CA ILE A 114 -29.35 11.56 -6.66
C ILE A 114 -28.23 12.57 -7.03
N GLY A 115 -28.41 13.34 -8.11
CA GLY A 115 -27.56 14.46 -8.49
C GLY A 115 -26.57 14.18 -9.63
N ASP A 116 -25.71 15.17 -9.90
CA ASP A 116 -24.69 15.09 -10.95
C ASP A 116 -23.45 14.30 -10.50
N ILE A 117 -22.74 13.73 -11.47
CA ILE A 117 -21.45 13.05 -11.24
C ILE A 117 -20.42 14.05 -10.72
N THR A 118 -19.99 13.88 -9.47
CA THR A 118 -19.07 14.82 -8.78
C THR A 118 -17.60 14.41 -8.88
N GLY A 119 -17.34 13.12 -9.14
CA GLY A 119 -15.99 12.59 -9.28
C GLY A 119 -16.01 11.08 -9.46
N PHE A 120 -14.88 10.45 -9.20
CA PHE A 120 -14.73 9.00 -9.17
C PHE A 120 -14.03 8.61 -7.88
N TYR A 121 -14.72 7.88 -7.01
CA TYR A 121 -14.25 7.49 -5.68
C TYR A 121 -14.17 5.97 -5.59
N MET A 122 -13.04 5.46 -5.12
CA MET A 122 -12.76 4.05 -4.84
C MET A 122 -12.54 3.94 -3.33
N ILE A 123 -13.46 3.28 -2.64
CA ILE A 123 -13.57 3.29 -1.17
C ILE A 123 -13.31 1.88 -0.63
N ASP A 124 -12.45 1.76 0.37
CA ASP A 124 -12.18 0.52 1.10
C ASP A 124 -11.76 0.80 2.57
N GLU A 125 -11.35 -0.24 3.31
CA GLU A 125 -10.94 -0.11 4.72
C GLU A 125 -9.66 0.73 4.96
N GLU A 126 -8.89 1.02 3.91
CA GLU A 126 -7.72 1.90 3.93
C GLU A 126 -8.06 3.34 3.48
N GLY A 127 -9.34 3.67 3.35
CA GLY A 127 -9.84 4.99 2.96
C GLY A 127 -10.20 5.10 1.48
N VAL A 128 -10.05 6.32 0.93
CA VAL A 128 -10.58 6.68 -0.40
C VAL A 128 -9.45 7.04 -1.36
N LEU A 129 -9.46 6.43 -2.54
CA LEU A 129 -8.74 6.90 -3.72
C LEU A 129 -9.73 7.66 -4.62
N GLN A 130 -9.37 8.85 -5.08
CA GLN A 130 -10.29 9.69 -5.86
C GLN A 130 -9.67 10.24 -7.15
N SER A 131 -10.51 10.49 -8.16
CA SER A 131 -10.17 11.22 -9.38
C SER A 131 -11.29 12.19 -9.79
N VAL A 132 -10.91 13.18 -10.59
CA VAL A 132 -11.81 14.13 -11.26
C VAL A 132 -11.88 13.91 -12.79
N ASP A 133 -11.01 13.07 -13.35
CA ASP A 133 -11.03 12.72 -14.78
C ASP A 133 -12.12 11.66 -15.02
N VAL A 134 -13.35 12.13 -15.21
CA VAL A 134 -14.53 11.33 -15.51
C VAL A 134 -15.20 11.89 -16.76
N SER A 135 -15.63 11.02 -17.67
CA SER A 135 -16.22 11.39 -18.95
C SER A 135 -17.39 10.48 -19.30
N ALA A 136 -18.59 11.04 -19.42
CA ALA A 136 -19.76 10.33 -19.94
C ALA A 136 -19.76 10.32 -21.47
N LYS A 137 -20.12 9.17 -22.06
CA LYS A 137 -20.29 8.99 -23.51
C LYS A 137 -21.76 8.78 -23.82
N PHE A 138 -22.25 9.57 -24.76
CA PHE A 138 -23.63 9.55 -25.24
C PHE A 138 -23.70 8.89 -26.62
N VAL A 139 -24.71 8.06 -26.84
CA VAL A 139 -25.02 7.42 -28.12
C VAL A 139 -26.47 7.74 -28.45
N ASN A 140 -26.72 8.34 -29.61
CA ASN A 140 -28.05 8.75 -30.06
C ASN A 140 -28.82 9.61 -29.02
N GLY A 141 -28.11 10.51 -28.34
CA GLY A 141 -28.67 11.40 -27.31
C GLY A 141 -28.93 10.75 -25.95
N LYS A 142 -28.67 9.44 -25.78
CA LYS A 142 -28.79 8.74 -24.50
C LYS A 142 -27.42 8.52 -23.85
N PRO A 143 -27.28 8.66 -22.52
CA PRO A 143 -26.05 8.27 -21.83
C PRO A 143 -25.87 6.76 -21.95
N SER A 144 -24.65 6.29 -22.26
CA SER A 144 -24.39 4.88 -22.57
C SER A 144 -23.21 4.28 -21.82
N ARG A 145 -22.18 5.07 -21.52
CA ARG A 145 -20.93 4.60 -20.91
C ARG A 145 -20.28 5.71 -20.10
N ILE A 146 -19.60 5.37 -19.01
CA ILE A 146 -18.67 6.28 -18.32
C ILE A 146 -17.25 5.74 -18.48
N GLU A 147 -16.31 6.63 -18.75
CA GLU A 147 -14.88 6.40 -18.68
C GLU A 147 -14.30 7.24 -17.54
N ALA A 148 -13.62 6.62 -16.58
CA ALA A 148 -12.93 7.31 -15.49
C ALA A 148 -11.44 6.95 -15.50
N LYS A 149 -10.56 7.92 -15.24
CA LYS A 149 -9.10 7.71 -15.24
C LYS A 149 -8.51 8.03 -13.89
N TYR A 150 -7.69 7.13 -13.37
CA TYR A 150 -6.92 7.33 -12.14
C TYR A 150 -5.42 7.32 -12.48
N VAL A 151 -4.76 8.45 -12.28
CA VAL A 151 -3.33 8.65 -12.56
C VAL A 151 -2.53 8.43 -11.29
N MET A 152 -1.53 7.56 -11.36
CA MET A 152 -0.61 7.23 -10.27
C MET A 152 0.77 7.79 -10.61
N ARG A 153 1.31 8.66 -9.76
CA ARG A 153 2.62 9.34 -9.95
C ARG A 153 3.71 8.79 -9.04
N SER A 154 3.37 7.90 -8.09
CA SER A 154 4.32 7.27 -7.18
C SER A 154 4.09 5.76 -7.04
N PRO A 155 5.12 4.98 -6.69
CA PRO A 155 4.96 3.56 -6.36
C PRO A 155 3.98 3.32 -5.19
N ARG A 156 3.88 4.26 -4.25
CA ARG A 156 2.95 4.16 -3.12
C ARG A 156 1.49 4.24 -3.54
N GLU A 157 1.15 5.13 -4.48
CA GLU A 157 -0.18 5.19 -5.08
C GLU A 157 -0.49 3.91 -5.86
N TRP A 158 0.50 3.37 -6.59
CA TRP A 158 0.37 2.11 -7.30
C TRP A 158 0.09 0.93 -6.36
N ASP A 159 0.87 0.76 -5.30
CA ASP A 159 0.68 -0.33 -4.33
C ASP A 159 -0.68 -0.21 -3.62
N ARG A 160 -1.08 1.02 -3.26
CA ARG A 160 -2.39 1.31 -2.65
C ARG A 160 -3.55 1.05 -3.61
N PHE A 161 -3.38 1.32 -4.90
CA PHE A 161 -4.34 1.01 -5.96
C PHE A 161 -4.48 -0.50 -6.17
N MET A 162 -3.36 -1.23 -6.23
CA MET A 162 -3.38 -2.69 -6.38
C MET A 162 -4.10 -3.37 -5.20
N ARG A 163 -3.89 -2.88 -3.96
CA ARG A 163 -4.60 -3.35 -2.76
C ARG A 163 -6.12 -3.08 -2.79
N PHE A 164 -6.54 -1.93 -3.33
CA PHE A 164 -7.97 -1.66 -3.60
C PHE A 164 -8.50 -2.66 -4.62
N MET A 165 -7.83 -2.79 -5.78
CA MET A 165 -8.28 -3.64 -6.88
C MET A 165 -8.38 -5.12 -6.49
N GLU A 166 -7.44 -5.65 -5.70
CA GLU A 166 -7.48 -7.02 -5.18
C GLU A 166 -8.72 -7.27 -4.30
N ARG A 167 -9.01 -6.35 -3.36
CA ARG A 167 -10.21 -6.44 -2.51
C ARG A 167 -11.48 -6.26 -3.33
N TYR A 168 -11.52 -5.28 -4.23
CA TYR A 168 -12.67 -5.03 -5.11
C TYR A 168 -12.94 -6.20 -6.07
N SER A 169 -11.91 -6.86 -6.61
CA SER A 169 -12.08 -8.06 -7.43
C SER A 169 -12.60 -9.24 -6.63
N ASN A 170 -12.09 -9.45 -5.42
CA ASN A 170 -12.56 -10.52 -4.54
C ASN A 170 -14.02 -10.34 -4.11
N ALA A 171 -14.47 -9.08 -3.95
CA ALA A 171 -15.85 -8.76 -3.56
C ALA A 171 -16.87 -8.79 -4.71
N ASN A 172 -16.43 -8.54 -5.96
CA ASN A 172 -17.32 -8.37 -7.12
C ASN A 172 -17.05 -9.34 -8.28
N GLY A 173 -16.16 -10.33 -8.11
CA GLY A 173 -15.95 -11.42 -9.07
C GLY A 173 -15.19 -11.04 -10.35
N LEU A 174 -14.43 -9.94 -10.35
CA LEU A 174 -13.61 -9.53 -11.50
C LEU A 174 -12.57 -10.60 -11.84
N GLN A 175 -12.50 -10.98 -13.13
CA GLN A 175 -11.49 -11.89 -13.65
C GLN A 175 -10.49 -11.11 -14.50
N PHE A 176 -9.19 -11.32 -14.25
CA PHE A 176 -8.13 -10.64 -14.99
C PHE A 176 -7.92 -11.26 -16.38
N ILE A 177 -8.50 -10.65 -17.41
CA ILE A 177 -8.29 -11.06 -18.80
C ILE A 177 -7.02 -10.39 -19.34
N LYS A 178 -5.90 -11.13 -19.33
CA LYS A 178 -4.67 -10.69 -20.00
C LYS A 178 -4.81 -10.83 -21.51
N LYS A 179 -4.93 -9.70 -22.20
CA LYS A 179 -4.91 -9.60 -23.67
C LYS A 179 -3.52 -9.28 -24.22
#